data_AF-A0A6Y6DN80-F1
#
_entry.id   AF-A0A6Y6DN80-F1
#
_cell.length_a   1.000
_cell.length_b   1.000
_cell.length_c   1.000
_cell.angle_alpha   90.00
_cell.angle_beta   90.00
_cell.angle_gamma   90.00
#
_symmetry.space_group_name_H-M   'P 1'
#
loop_
_entity.id
_entity.type
_entity.pdbx_description
1 polymer ?
#
loop_
_entity_poly.entity_id
_entity_poly.type
_entity_poly.pdbx_seq_one_letter_code
_entity_poly.pdbx_strand_id
1 'polypeptide(L)' 'MPGSSSIFEFGAIEQRDNEIMFSVANNKNLKAMGWKPNFDYKKGIEELLKRL' A
#
# COMPACT_ATOMS: atom_id res chain seq x y z
N MET A 1 -0.26 -13.14 -25.38
CA MET A 1 -0.79 -12.71 -24.07
C MET A 1 0.22 -13.14 -23.02
N PRO A 2 0.82 -12.24 -22.22
CA PRO A 2 1.70 -12.67 -21.14
C PRO A 2 0.80 -13.21 -20.00
N GLY A 3 0.53 -14.51 -20.03
CA GLY A 3 -0.29 -15.21 -19.05
C GLY A 3 0.61 -16.07 -18.18
N SER A 4 1.19 -15.48 -17.14
CA SER A 4 1.81 -16.29 -16.09
C SER A 4 0.72 -17.17 -15.46
N SER A 5 0.91 -18.48 -15.47
CA SER A 5 -0.03 -19.46 -14.89
C SER A 5 0.05 -19.53 -13.36
N SER A 6 0.66 -18.54 -12.73
CA SER A 6 0.82 -18.47 -11.28
C SER A 6 -0.54 -18.37 -10.61
N ILE A 7 -0.88 -19.38 -9.82
CA ILE A 7 -2.05 -19.35 -8.95
C ILE A 7 -1.67 -18.45 -7.76
N PHE A 8 -2.44 -17.39 -7.53
CA PHE A 8 -2.33 -16.64 -6.28
C PHE A 8 -3.03 -17.45 -5.18
N GLU A 9 -2.25 -18.05 -4.30
CA GLU A 9 -2.77 -18.71 -3.11
C GLU A 9 -3.07 -17.65 -2.04
N PHE A 10 -4.29 -17.13 -2.07
CA PHE A 10 -4.80 -16.27 -1.01
C PHE A 10 -5.38 -17.12 0.13
N GLY A 11 -4.98 -16.86 1.37
CA GLY A 11 -5.45 -17.56 2.55
C GLY A 11 -4.88 -16.95 3.84
N ALA A 12 -5.48 -17.29 4.98
CA ALA A 12 -4.92 -16.90 6.27
C ALA A 12 -3.64 -17.71 6.51
N ILE A 13 -2.50 -17.03 6.50
CA ILE A 13 -1.21 -17.57 6.94
C ILE A 13 -0.94 -17.11 8.37
N GLU A 14 -0.05 -17.81 9.08
CA GLU A 14 0.38 -17.37 10.40
C GLU A 14 1.03 -15.99 10.34
N GLN A 15 0.75 -15.17 11.35
CA GLN A 15 1.38 -13.86 11.50
C GLN A 15 2.89 -14.05 11.66
N ARG A 16 3.70 -13.26 10.95
CA ARG A 16 5.16 -13.39 11.06
C ARG A 16 5.64 -12.93 12.42
N ASP A 17 6.74 -13.54 12.91
CA ASP A 17 7.34 -13.25 14.22
C ASP A 17 7.56 -11.77 14.52
N ASN A 18 7.81 -10.96 13.47
CA ASN A 18 8.07 -9.52 13.58
C ASN A 18 7.06 -8.67 12.79
N GLU A 19 5.86 -9.18 12.53
CA GLU A 19 4.84 -8.45 11.77
C GLU A 19 4.20 -7.33 12.60
N ILE A 20 4.36 -6.09 12.12
CA ILE A 20 3.78 -4.91 12.74
C ILE A 20 2.36 -4.73 12.22
N MET A 21 1.37 -4.98 13.08
CA MET A 21 -0.06 -4.84 12.73
C MET A 21 -0.50 -3.40 12.49
N PHE A 22 0.15 -2.43 13.15
CA PHE A 22 -0.18 -1.01 13.05
C PHE A 22 1.10 -0.19 12.86
N SER A 23 1.30 0.30 11.65
CA SER A 23 2.41 1.18 11.30
C SER A 23 1.86 2.46 10.68
N VAL A 24 1.75 3.52 11.49
CA VAL A 24 1.22 4.82 11.06
C VAL A 24 2.22 5.92 11.40
N ALA A 25 2.67 6.65 10.39
CA ALA A 25 3.62 7.74 10.58
C ALA A 25 2.96 8.99 11.17
N ASN A 26 3.58 9.58 12.19
CA ASN A 26 3.24 10.92 12.67
C ASN A 26 3.76 11.97 11.68
N ASN A 27 2.87 12.52 10.84
CA ASN A 27 3.22 13.48 9.79
C ASN A 27 3.00 14.96 10.17
N LYS A 28 2.83 15.28 11.46
CA LYS A 28 2.59 16.66 11.93
C LYS A 28 3.67 17.64 11.45
N ASN A 29 4.95 17.27 11.59
CA ASN A 29 6.07 18.15 11.24
C ASN A 29 6.15 18.41 9.73
N LEU A 30 5.91 17.39 8.91
CA LEU A 30 5.88 17.54 7.45
C LEU A 30 4.76 18.50 7.02
N LYS A 31 3.57 18.34 7.59
CA LYS A 31 2.45 19.24 7.32
C LYS A 31 2.75 20.68 7.75
N ALA A 32 3.44 20.86 8.88
CA ALA A 32 3.87 22.19 9.35
C ALA A 32 4.87 22.86 8.39
N MET A 33 5.67 22.08 7.66
CA MET A 33 6.58 22.56 6.61
C MET A 33 5.88 22.82 5.26
N GLY A 34 4.56 22.70 5.20
CA GLY A 34 3.78 22.92 3.98
C GLY A 34 3.66 21.71 3.06
N TRP A 35 4.17 20.54 3.47
CA TRP A 35 3.97 19.31 2.72
C TRP A 35 2.50 18.89 2.73
N LYS A 36 2.00 18.49 1.55
CA LYS A 36 0.63 17.99 1.36
C LYS A 36 0.67 16.66 0.61
N PRO A 37 -0.15 15.67 0.99
CA PRO A 37 -0.27 14.44 0.22
C PRO A 37 -0.95 14.75 -1.12
N ASN A 38 -0.31 14.32 -2.22
CA ASN A 38 -0.86 14.51 -3.58
C ASN A 38 -1.99 13.53 -3.88
N PHE A 39 -1.99 12.36 -3.25
CA PHE A 39 -2.98 11.32 -3.43
C PHE A 39 -3.51 10.84 -2.08
N ASP A 40 -4.81 10.56 -2.02
CA ASP A 40 -5.34 9.62 -1.05
C ASP A 40 -5.12 8.18 -1.55
N TYR A 41 -5.26 7.19 -0.66
CA TYR A 41 -4.97 5.80 -0.99
C TYR A 41 -5.88 5.26 -2.11
N LYS A 42 -7.13 5.72 -2.22
CA LYS A 42 -8.06 5.25 -3.26
C LYS A 42 -7.60 5.70 -4.63
N LYS A 43 -7.34 7.01 -4.79
CA LYS A 43 -6.82 7.57 -6.05
C LYS A 43 -5.47 6.99 -6.43
N GLY A 44 -4.60 6.76 -5.45
CA GLY A 44 -3.29 6.14 -5.67
C GLY A 44 -3.41 4.72 -6.24
N ILE A 45 -4.32 3.90 -5.69
CA ILE A 45 -4.58 2.53 -6.17
C ILE A 45 -5.21 2.56 -7.57
N GLU A 46 -6.20 3.42 -7.80
CA GLU A 46 -6.84 3.57 -9.12
C GLU A 46 -5.85 3.95 -10.22
N GLU A 47 -4.94 4.89 -9.93
CA GLU A 47 -3.91 5.33 -10.88
C GLU A 47 -2.88 4.24 -11.17
N LEU A 48 -2.49 3.45 -10.15
CA LEU A 48 -1.60 2.31 -10.33
C LEU A 48 -2.21 1.26 -11.26
N LEU A 49 -3.49 0.91 -11.04
CA LEU A 49 -4.18 -0.11 -11.83
C LEU A 49 -4.38 0.28 -13.30
N LYS A 50 -4.49 1.59 -13.62
CA LYS A 50 -4.56 2.06 -15.01
C LYS A 50 -3.25 1.89 -15.79
N ARG A 51 -2.13 1.71 -15.09
CA ARG A 51 -0.78 1.61 -15.68
C ARG A 51 -0.30 0.17 -15.82
N LEU A 52 -1.07 -0.79 -15.33
CA LEU A 52 -0.88 -2.23 -15.50
C LEU A 52 -1.70 -2.73 -16.69
#